data_AF-A0A1G2U8R2-F1
#
_entry.id   AF-A0A1G2U8R2-F1
#
_cell.length_a   1.000
_cell.length_b   1.000
_cell.length_c   1.000
_cell.angle_alpha   90.00
_cell.angle_beta   90.00
_cell.angle_gamma   90.00
#
_symmetry.space_group_name_H-M   'P 1'
#
loop_
_entity.id
_entity.type
_entity.pdbx_description
1 polymer ?
#
loop_
_entity_poly.entity_id
_entity_poly.type
_entity_poly.pdbx_seq_one_letter_code
_entity_poly.pdbx_strand_id
1 'polypeptide(L)'
;MPKKQRIKKLIVRRKEHFLTVLEKNWRDAALKPLTTFLWNIGLTANHITVSSFILLLVPIILHAQHQPLTTQLIILAIISLSDALDGPMARNNNNVTVFGTWMDHIRDGVLVLWASYLIYEYHLLSLEVLILIWALQLLLIYINLKDFIIKYLKGLPGDEEEVLVSNFSLDNLQASVIGRLQFFFWTAGYGFLLTAVIMSQQLLVSIGNVFIILEIIFAAFNILESYKKILPELP
;
A
#
# COMPACT_ATOMS: atom_id res chain seq x y z
N MET A 1 -12.78 30.65 19.94
CA MET A 1 -11.83 30.02 18.99
C MET A 1 -12.45 28.87 18.15
N PRO A 2 -13.39 29.08 17.19
CA PRO A 2 -13.94 27.94 16.40
C PRO A 2 -13.82 28.02 14.86
N LYS A 3 -13.57 29.20 14.26
CA LYS A 3 -13.56 29.36 12.78
C LYS A 3 -12.26 28.87 12.13
N LYS A 4 -11.09 29.15 12.71
CA LYS A 4 -9.78 28.75 12.15
C LYS A 4 -9.58 27.23 12.09
N GLN A 5 -10.07 26.47 13.08
CA GLN A 5 -10.03 24.99 13.06
C GLN A 5 -10.97 24.40 12.00
N ARG A 6 -12.18 24.94 11.83
CA ARG A 6 -13.10 24.52 10.75
C ARG A 6 -12.52 24.80 9.37
N ILE A 7 -11.86 25.96 9.19
CA ILE A 7 -11.20 26.31 7.93
C ILE A 7 -10.00 25.41 7.68
N LYS A 8 -9.14 25.12 8.68
CA LYS A 8 -8.09 24.09 8.55
C LYS A 8 -8.66 22.73 8.16
N LYS A 9 -9.75 22.28 8.80
CA LYS A 9 -10.40 20.99 8.48
C LYS A 9 -11.01 20.96 7.07
N LEU A 10 -11.49 22.09 6.56
CA LEU A 10 -11.99 22.26 5.18
C LEU A 10 -10.87 22.38 4.15
N ILE A 11 -9.73 22.98 4.51
CA ILE A 11 -8.54 23.09 3.63
C ILE A 11 -7.81 21.74 3.53
N VAL A 12 -7.70 20.99 4.63
CA VAL A 12 -7.17 19.61 4.63
C VAL A 12 -8.04 18.70 3.75
N ARG A 13 -9.37 18.86 3.78
CA ARG A 13 -10.29 18.17 2.87
C ARG A 13 -10.10 18.50 1.38
N ARG A 14 -9.42 19.60 1.03
CA ARG A 14 -9.29 20.09 -0.35
C ARG A 14 -8.10 19.45 -1.10
N LYS A 15 -7.17 18.78 -0.40
CA LYS A 15 -6.04 18.08 -1.03
C LYS A 15 -6.37 16.66 -1.49
N GLU A 16 -7.33 15.99 -0.85
CA GLU A 16 -7.73 14.64 -1.25
C GLU A 16 -8.76 14.70 -2.39
N HIS A 17 -8.49 13.99 -3.47
CA HIS A 17 -9.41 13.86 -4.60
C HIS A 17 -10.75 13.29 -4.10
N PHE A 18 -11.89 13.81 -4.60
CA PHE A 18 -13.24 13.44 -4.14
C PHE A 18 -13.48 11.93 -4.08
N LEU A 19 -12.99 11.21 -5.10
CA LEU A 19 -13.09 9.76 -5.18
C LEU A 19 -12.38 9.04 -4.02
N THR A 20 -11.21 9.52 -3.60
CA THR A 20 -10.45 8.97 -2.45
C THR A 20 -11.26 9.07 -1.16
N VAL A 21 -11.91 10.22 -0.95
CA VAL A 21 -12.72 10.46 0.25
C VAL A 21 -13.96 9.56 0.26
N LEU A 22 -14.62 9.40 -0.89
CA LEU A 22 -15.81 8.57 -1.01
C LEU A 22 -15.52 7.10 -0.75
N GLU A 23 -14.46 6.57 -1.35
CA GLU A 23 -13.97 5.20 -1.15
C GLU A 23 -13.67 4.92 0.33
N LYS A 24 -12.86 5.78 0.97
CA LYS A 24 -12.53 5.66 2.40
C LYS A 24 -13.78 5.62 3.27
N ASN A 25 -14.71 6.55 3.06
CA ASN A 25 -15.92 6.65 3.88
C ASN A 25 -16.81 5.41 3.79
N TRP A 26 -17.02 4.87 2.59
CA TRP A 26 -17.84 3.67 2.43
C TRP A 26 -17.18 2.45 3.06
N ARG A 27 -15.87 2.25 2.82
CA ARG A 27 -15.10 1.15 3.42
C ARG A 27 -15.10 1.21 4.95
N ASP A 28 -14.85 2.39 5.51
CA ASP A 28 -14.80 2.60 6.95
C ASP A 28 -16.17 2.34 7.59
N ALA A 29 -17.26 2.74 6.92
CA ALA A 29 -18.62 2.45 7.36
C ALA A 29 -18.94 0.96 7.33
N ALA A 30 -18.57 0.25 6.26
CA ALA A 30 -18.80 -1.19 6.10
C ALA A 30 -18.05 -2.00 7.17
N LEU A 31 -16.82 -1.62 7.50
CA LEU A 31 -15.96 -2.33 8.47
C LEU A 31 -16.12 -1.82 9.91
N LYS A 32 -16.97 -0.80 10.14
CA LYS A 32 -17.17 -0.22 11.47
C LYS A 32 -17.58 -1.23 12.55
N PRO A 33 -18.52 -2.16 12.32
CA PRO A 33 -18.90 -3.14 13.34
C PRO A 33 -17.71 -4.00 13.79
N LEU A 34 -16.94 -4.50 12.83
CA LEU A 34 -15.77 -5.34 13.09
C LEU A 34 -14.65 -4.55 13.78
N THR A 35 -14.31 -3.36 13.27
CA THR A 35 -13.25 -2.51 13.86
C THR A 35 -13.59 -2.04 15.27
N THR A 36 -14.86 -1.77 15.57
CA THR A 36 -15.30 -1.43 16.94
C THR A 36 -15.21 -2.65 17.86
N PHE A 37 -15.60 -3.83 17.38
CA PHE A 37 -15.45 -5.07 18.13
C PHE A 37 -13.99 -5.38 18.47
N LEU A 38 -13.09 -5.29 17.48
CA LEU A 38 -11.64 -5.51 17.66
C LEU A 38 -11.03 -4.50 18.64
N TRP A 39 -11.46 -3.23 18.56
CA TRP A 39 -11.03 -2.22 19.52
C TRP A 39 -11.46 -2.54 20.96
N ASN A 40 -12.70 -2.99 21.14
CA ASN A 40 -13.24 -3.31 22.46
C ASN A 40 -12.52 -4.48 23.15
N ILE A 41 -11.90 -5.38 22.37
CA ILE A 41 -11.05 -6.46 22.91
C ILE A 41 -9.58 -6.05 23.06
N GLY A 42 -9.25 -4.76 22.85
CA GLY A 42 -7.91 -4.20 23.05
C GLY A 42 -6.97 -4.28 21.83
N LEU A 43 -7.47 -4.68 20.66
CA LEU A 43 -6.64 -4.70 19.44
C LEU A 43 -6.57 -3.31 18.80
N THR A 44 -5.35 -2.93 18.42
CA THR A 44 -5.06 -1.65 17.75
C THR A 44 -4.70 -1.90 16.29
N ALA A 45 -4.73 -0.86 15.46
CA ALA A 45 -4.26 -0.95 14.08
C ALA A 45 -2.80 -1.43 14.02
N ASN A 46 -1.93 -0.88 14.89
CA ASN A 46 -0.53 -1.29 14.96
C ASN A 46 -0.36 -2.76 15.33
N HIS A 47 -1.21 -3.31 16.21
CA HIS A 47 -1.19 -4.75 16.52
C HIS A 47 -1.50 -5.59 15.27
N ILE A 48 -2.47 -5.17 14.46
CA ILE A 48 -2.81 -5.85 13.20
C ILE A 48 -1.62 -5.78 12.24
N THR A 49 -1.13 -4.58 11.92
CA THR A 49 -0.05 -4.36 10.96
C THR A 49 1.23 -5.13 11.34
N VAL A 50 1.65 -5.06 12.61
CA VAL A 50 2.87 -5.74 13.08
C VAL A 50 2.69 -7.27 13.10
N SER A 51 1.53 -7.76 13.54
CA SER A 51 1.26 -9.21 13.55
C SER A 51 1.27 -9.76 12.12
N SER A 52 0.69 -9.05 11.17
CA SER A 52 0.68 -9.42 9.76
C SER A 52 2.08 -9.36 9.13
N PHE A 53 2.89 -8.38 9.52
CA PHE A 53 4.30 -8.30 9.12
C PHE A 53 5.10 -9.50 9.63
N ILE A 54 4.91 -9.91 10.89
CA ILE A 54 5.56 -11.10 11.44
C ILE A 54 5.04 -12.37 10.74
N LEU A 55 3.73 -12.45 10.50
CA LEU A 55 3.10 -13.58 9.82
C LEU A 55 3.63 -13.78 8.39
N LEU A 56 4.09 -12.72 7.72
CA LEU A 56 4.71 -12.79 6.40
C LEU A 56 6.00 -13.63 6.36
N LEU A 57 6.66 -13.84 7.50
CA LEU A 57 7.80 -14.77 7.59
C LEU A 57 7.37 -16.24 7.40
N VAL A 58 6.11 -16.57 7.71
CA VAL A 58 5.61 -17.95 7.61
C VAL A 58 5.63 -18.47 6.17
N PRO A 59 5.02 -17.81 5.15
CA PRO A 59 5.10 -18.30 3.77
C PRO A 59 6.54 -18.40 3.26
N ILE A 60 7.46 -17.53 3.72
CA ILE A 60 8.89 -17.59 3.38
C ILE A 60 9.53 -18.87 3.95
N ILE A 61 9.31 -19.14 5.23
CA ILE A 61 9.82 -20.35 5.89
C ILE A 61 9.23 -21.62 5.25
N LEU A 62 7.92 -21.61 4.97
CA LEU A 62 7.24 -22.72 4.30
C LEU A 62 7.84 -22.98 2.91
N HIS A 63 8.14 -21.93 2.14
CA HIS A 63 8.81 -22.05 0.85
C HIS A 63 10.21 -22.65 0.97
N ALA A 64 11.00 -22.18 1.94
CA ALA A 64 12.33 -22.72 2.22
C ALA A 64 12.30 -24.20 2.67
N GLN A 65 11.18 -24.64 3.24
CA GLN A 65 10.93 -26.04 3.61
C GLN A 65 10.27 -26.86 2.49
N HIS A 66 10.18 -26.30 1.28
CA HIS A 66 9.53 -26.92 0.11
C HIS A 66 8.08 -27.33 0.35
N GLN A 67 7.35 -26.60 1.20
CA GLN A 67 5.93 -26.82 1.43
C GLN A 67 5.10 -26.36 0.24
N PRO A 68 3.90 -26.96 0.01
CA PRO A 68 3.09 -26.65 -1.17
C PRO A 68 2.75 -25.16 -1.29
N LEU A 69 2.84 -24.63 -2.51
CA LEU A 69 2.50 -23.24 -2.83
C LEU A 69 1.08 -22.88 -2.35
N THR A 70 0.14 -23.82 -2.41
CA THR A 70 -1.25 -23.62 -1.95
C THR A 70 -1.31 -23.14 -0.50
N THR A 71 -0.55 -23.77 0.40
CA THR A 71 -0.51 -23.38 1.83
C THR A 71 0.07 -21.98 1.99
N GLN A 72 1.13 -21.67 1.23
CA GLN A 72 1.76 -20.35 1.25
C GLN A 72 0.79 -19.27 0.76
N LEU A 73 0.06 -19.51 -0.34
CA LEU A 73 -0.91 -18.56 -0.89
C LEU A 73 -2.12 -18.33 0.03
N ILE A 74 -2.58 -19.35 0.75
CA ILE A 74 -3.65 -19.18 1.75
C ILE A 74 -3.21 -18.21 2.84
N ILE A 75 -1.97 -18.35 3.34
CA ILE A 75 -1.44 -17.46 4.37
C ILE A 75 -1.22 -16.05 3.81
N LEU A 76 -0.67 -15.94 2.60
CA LEU A 76 -0.52 -14.64 1.93
C LEU A 76 -1.88 -13.96 1.71
N ALA A 77 -2.93 -14.70 1.35
CA ALA A 77 -4.28 -14.15 1.23
C ALA A 77 -4.81 -13.63 2.58
N ILE A 78 -4.58 -14.36 3.68
CA ILE A 78 -4.95 -13.90 5.03
C ILE A 78 -4.21 -12.61 5.39
N ILE A 79 -2.90 -12.53 5.10
CA ILE A 79 -2.10 -11.32 5.32
C ILE A 79 -2.65 -10.15 4.50
N SER A 80 -2.92 -10.34 3.20
CA SER A 80 -3.50 -9.29 2.36
C SER A 80 -4.89 -8.84 2.82
N LEU A 81 -5.70 -9.75 3.36
CA LEU A 81 -7.01 -9.37 3.93
C LEU A 81 -6.87 -8.57 5.23
N SER A 82 -5.82 -8.81 6.02
CA SER A 82 -5.56 -8.06 7.25
C SER A 82 -5.15 -6.60 7.00
N ASP A 83 -4.47 -6.32 5.89
CA ASP A 83 -4.15 -4.96 5.43
C ASP A 83 -5.43 -4.14 5.21
N ALA A 84 -6.45 -4.72 4.57
CA ALA A 84 -7.72 -4.04 4.36
C ALA A 84 -8.42 -3.59 5.66
N LEU A 85 -8.02 -4.13 6.82
CA LEU A 85 -8.60 -3.84 8.13
C LEU A 85 -7.83 -2.80 8.94
N ASP A 86 -6.51 -2.67 8.81
CA ASP A 86 -5.72 -1.82 9.73
C ASP A 86 -5.99 -0.32 9.54
N GLY A 87 -6.15 0.14 8.30
CA GLY A 87 -6.47 1.52 7.97
C GLY A 87 -7.85 1.94 8.51
N PRO A 88 -8.94 1.20 8.21
CA PRO A 88 -10.25 1.41 8.83
C PRO A 88 -10.20 1.31 10.35
N MET A 89 -9.44 0.37 10.91
CA MET A 89 -9.26 0.22 12.35
C MET A 89 -8.63 1.48 12.97
N ALA A 90 -7.61 2.05 12.34
CA ALA A 90 -6.98 3.29 12.77
C ALA A 90 -7.95 4.49 12.66
N ARG A 91 -8.67 4.64 11.54
CA ARG A 91 -9.56 5.79 11.30
C ARG A 91 -10.82 5.75 12.15
N ASN A 92 -11.47 4.60 12.29
CA ASN A 92 -12.71 4.46 13.06
C ASN A 92 -12.50 4.70 14.57
N ASN A 93 -11.29 4.46 15.07
CA ASN A 93 -10.95 4.59 16.49
C ASN A 93 -10.00 5.76 16.79
N ASN A 94 -9.80 6.69 15.84
CA ASN A 94 -8.88 7.84 15.96
C ASN A 94 -7.45 7.45 16.40
N ASN A 95 -6.96 6.31 15.93
CA ASN A 95 -5.66 5.72 16.28
C ASN A 95 -4.73 5.66 15.07
N VAL A 96 -4.70 6.73 14.27
CA VAL A 96 -3.75 6.88 13.16
C VAL A 96 -2.42 7.35 13.74
N THR A 97 -1.34 6.61 13.50
CA THR A 97 0.00 6.90 14.04
C THR A 97 1.04 6.92 12.94
N VAL A 98 2.08 7.77 13.09
CA VAL A 98 3.22 7.82 12.16
C VAL A 98 3.86 6.45 12.01
N PHE A 99 4.15 5.78 13.14
CA PHE A 99 4.72 4.43 13.14
C PHE A 99 3.85 3.43 12.35
N GLY A 100 2.54 3.41 12.62
CA GLY A 100 1.61 2.54 11.91
C GLY A 100 1.62 2.79 10.41
N THR A 101 1.60 4.06 9.98
CA THR A 101 1.65 4.42 8.55
C THR A 101 2.94 3.97 7.87
N TRP A 102 4.10 4.09 8.52
CA TRP A 102 5.35 3.58 7.95
C TRP A 102 5.39 2.05 7.90
N MET A 103 4.95 1.39 8.97
CA MET A 103 4.92 -0.07 9.04
C MET A 103 4.02 -0.69 7.96
N ASP A 104 2.90 -0.04 7.66
CA ASP A 104 1.98 -0.41 6.57
C ASP A 104 2.71 -0.46 5.21
N HIS A 105 3.38 0.64 4.84
CA HIS A 105 4.15 0.72 3.60
C HIS A 105 5.32 -0.24 3.53
N ILE A 106 6.02 -0.46 4.66
CA ILE A 106 7.13 -1.43 4.74
C ILE A 106 6.59 -2.84 4.54
N ARG A 107 5.50 -3.20 5.23
CA ARG A 107 4.87 -4.52 5.11
C ARG A 107 4.45 -4.79 3.68
N ASP A 108 3.76 -3.85 3.03
CA ASP A 108 3.30 -3.99 1.65
C ASP A 108 4.46 -4.14 0.67
N GLY A 109 5.53 -3.37 0.86
CA GLY A 109 6.75 -3.51 0.08
C GLY A 109 7.35 -4.91 0.18
N VAL A 110 7.45 -5.47 1.40
CA VAL A 110 7.98 -6.83 1.60
C VAL A 110 7.04 -7.90 1.03
N LEU A 111 5.72 -7.73 1.18
CA LEU A 111 4.72 -8.65 0.63
C LEU A 111 4.81 -8.72 -0.91
N VAL A 112 4.87 -7.56 -1.57
CA VAL A 112 5.00 -7.46 -3.02
C VAL A 112 6.37 -7.98 -3.49
N LEU A 113 7.45 -7.67 -2.77
CA LEU A 113 8.78 -8.22 -3.05
C LEU A 113 8.79 -9.74 -3.01
N TRP A 114 8.19 -10.32 -1.97
CA TRP A 114 8.08 -11.78 -1.85
C TRP A 114 7.23 -12.37 -2.98
N ALA A 115 6.10 -11.75 -3.30
CA ALA A 115 5.27 -12.20 -4.42
C ALA A 115 6.00 -12.10 -5.76
N SER A 116 6.77 -11.03 -6.01
CA SER A 116 7.63 -10.91 -7.20
C SER A 116 8.67 -12.03 -7.28
N TYR A 117 9.27 -12.42 -6.15
CA TYR A 117 10.18 -13.56 -6.11
C TYR A 117 9.47 -14.86 -6.52
N LEU A 118 8.27 -15.13 -6.00
CA LEU A 118 7.50 -16.31 -6.41
C LEU A 118 7.13 -16.27 -7.90
N ILE A 119 6.76 -15.11 -8.43
CA ILE A 119 6.47 -14.95 -9.87
C ILE A 119 7.68 -15.29 -10.74
N TYR A 120 8.88 -14.88 -10.30
CA TYR A 120 10.15 -15.20 -10.96
C TYR A 120 10.47 -16.70 -10.88
N GLU A 121 10.40 -17.28 -9.68
CA GLU A 121 10.71 -18.69 -9.39
C GLU A 121 9.85 -19.65 -10.23
N TYR A 122 8.55 -19.36 -10.35
CA TYR A 122 7.61 -20.16 -11.14
C TYR A 122 7.58 -19.79 -12.63
N HIS A 123 8.50 -18.91 -13.09
CA HIS A 123 8.61 -18.47 -14.49
C HIS A 123 7.30 -17.92 -15.09
N LEU A 124 6.51 -17.21 -14.27
CA LEU A 124 5.18 -16.74 -14.65
C LEU A 124 5.21 -15.43 -15.44
N LEU A 125 6.28 -14.65 -15.29
CA LEU A 125 6.58 -13.47 -16.10
C LEU A 125 8.04 -13.54 -16.57
N SER A 126 8.33 -12.87 -17.69
CA SER A 126 9.71 -12.71 -18.13
C SER A 126 10.46 -11.75 -17.21
N LEU A 127 11.79 -11.91 -17.14
CA LEU A 127 12.63 -11.08 -16.29
C LEU A 127 12.56 -9.60 -16.69
N GLU A 128 12.43 -9.31 -17.99
CA GLU A 128 12.30 -7.95 -18.51
C GLU A 128 11.03 -7.26 -18.00
N VAL A 129 9.91 -7.97 -17.93
CA VAL A 129 8.66 -7.44 -17.38
C VAL A 129 8.82 -7.15 -15.89
N LEU A 130 9.43 -8.06 -15.12
CA LEU A 130 9.69 -7.83 -13.70
C LEU A 130 10.60 -6.62 -13.47
N ILE A 131 11.68 -6.50 -14.25
CA ILE A 131 12.58 -5.33 -14.19
C ILE A 131 11.82 -4.05 -14.51
N LEU A 132 10.94 -4.05 -15.51
CA LEU A 132 10.13 -2.89 -15.87
C LEU A 132 9.20 -2.46 -14.73
N ILE A 133 8.44 -3.38 -14.14
CA ILE A 133 7.54 -3.10 -13.01
C ILE A 133 8.32 -2.49 -11.83
N TRP A 134 9.43 -3.12 -11.44
CA TRP A 134 10.26 -2.64 -10.35
C TRP A 134 10.95 -1.31 -10.66
N ALA A 135 11.37 -1.06 -11.90
CA ALA A 135 11.93 0.22 -12.31
C ALA A 135 10.90 1.35 -12.18
N LEU A 136 9.65 1.13 -12.59
CA LEU A 136 8.55 2.08 -12.42
C LEU A 136 8.24 2.32 -10.93
N GLN A 137 8.22 1.26 -10.13
CA GLN A 137 7.99 1.38 -8.69
C GLN A 137 9.12 2.14 -7.98
N LEU A 138 10.38 1.87 -8.32
CA LEU A 138 11.53 2.59 -7.76
C LEU A 138 11.53 4.06 -8.17
N LEU A 139 11.14 4.37 -9.41
CA LEU A 139 10.99 5.75 -9.87
C LEU A 139 9.90 6.48 -9.08
N LEU A 140 8.75 5.84 -8.86
CA LEU A 140 7.66 6.39 -8.05
C LEU A 140 8.10 6.64 -6.60
N ILE A 141 8.79 5.68 -5.98
CA ILE A 141 9.35 5.81 -4.62
C ILE A 141 10.31 7.00 -4.56
N TYR A 142 11.22 7.11 -5.54
CA TYR A 142 12.16 8.23 -5.63
C TYR A 142 11.44 9.58 -5.71
N ILE A 143 10.47 9.72 -6.61
CA ILE A 143 9.71 10.96 -6.79
C ILE A 143 9.02 11.39 -5.49
N ASN A 144 8.42 10.44 -4.76
CA ASN A 144 7.69 10.73 -3.53
C ASN A 144 8.60 10.99 -2.32
N LEU A 145 9.74 10.30 -2.21
CA LEU A 145 10.61 10.41 -1.03
C LEU A 145 11.71 11.47 -1.14
N LYS A 146 12.17 11.84 -2.35
CA LYS A 146 13.39 12.65 -2.51
C LYS A 146 13.37 13.96 -1.70
N ASP A 147 12.26 14.70 -1.73
CA ASP A 147 12.17 16.03 -1.09
C ASP A 147 12.13 15.91 0.43
N PHE A 148 11.49 14.85 0.93
CA PHE A 148 11.49 14.51 2.34
C PHE A 148 12.89 14.14 2.81
N ILE A 149 13.56 13.21 2.11
CA ILE A 149 14.92 12.76 2.45
C ILE A 149 15.90 13.94 2.45
N ILE A 150 15.87 14.80 1.43
CA ILE A 150 16.75 15.98 1.36
C ILE A 150 16.52 16.92 2.54
N LYS A 151 15.26 17.18 2.91
CA LYS A 151 14.93 18.06 4.06
C LYS A 151 15.33 17.41 5.39
N TYR A 152 15.10 16.11 5.52
CA TYR A 152 15.46 15.33 6.70
C TYR A 152 16.98 15.35 6.93
N LEU A 153 17.76 15.07 5.88
CA LEU A 153 19.24 15.04 5.95
C LEU A 153 19.88 16.41 6.16
N LYS A 154 19.17 17.52 5.88
CA LYS A 154 19.67 18.87 6.14
C LYS A 154 19.77 19.22 7.63
N GLY A 155 19.26 18.37 8.53
CA GLY A 155 19.36 18.56 9.97
C GLY A 155 18.55 19.77 10.44
N LEU A 156 17.23 19.69 10.27
CA LEU A 156 16.31 20.70 10.78
C LEU A 156 16.29 20.69 12.32
N PRO A 157 15.92 21.80 12.97
CA PRO A 157 15.61 21.81 14.39
C PRO A 157 14.58 20.72 14.74
N GLY A 158 14.69 20.09 15.92
CA GLY A 158 13.92 18.88 16.26
C GLY A 158 12.40 19.07 16.21
N ASP A 159 11.89 20.26 16.49
CA ASP A 159 10.48 20.63 16.35
C ASP A 159 10.03 20.71 14.88
N GLU A 160 10.88 21.21 13.98
CA GLU A 160 10.62 21.22 12.54
C GLU A 160 10.75 19.83 11.92
N GLU A 161 11.67 18.99 12.42
CA GLU A 161 11.82 17.59 11.99
C GLU A 161 10.56 16.78 12.31
N GLU A 162 10.03 16.88 13.53
CA GLU A 162 8.81 16.17 13.93
C GLU A 162 7.61 16.59 13.05
N VAL A 163 7.48 17.90 12.77
CA VAL A 163 6.45 18.43 11.87
C VAL A 163 6.64 17.93 10.43
N LEU A 164 7.88 17.88 9.94
CA LEU A 164 8.20 17.35 8.61
C LEU A 164 7.80 15.87 8.50
N VAL A 165 8.22 15.05 9.47
CA VAL A 165 7.91 13.62 9.53
C VAL A 165 6.41 13.39 9.61
N SER A 166 5.72 14.10 10.50
CA SER A 166 4.26 13.97 10.65
C SER A 166 3.53 14.34 9.37
N ASN A 167 3.84 15.49 8.76
CA ASN A 167 3.17 15.94 7.54
C ASN A 167 3.44 14.99 6.37
N PHE A 168 4.69 14.56 6.21
CA PHE A 168 5.04 13.61 5.16
C PHE A 168 4.30 12.28 5.35
N SER A 169 4.29 11.75 6.57
CA SER A 169 3.69 10.45 6.85
C SER A 169 2.17 10.48 6.71
N LEU A 170 1.51 11.53 7.21
CA LEU A 170 0.05 11.56 7.26
C LEU A 170 -0.60 12.12 5.99
N ASP A 171 0.10 12.95 5.22
CA ASP A 171 -0.46 13.57 4.01
C ASP A 171 0.17 13.00 2.73
N ASN A 172 1.50 12.88 2.66
CA ASN A 172 2.19 12.56 1.41
C ASN A 172 2.27 11.06 1.12
N LEU A 173 2.39 10.22 2.14
CA LEU A 173 2.38 8.75 1.97
C LEU A 173 1.00 8.20 1.59
N GLN A 174 -0.08 8.98 1.73
CA GLN A 174 -1.40 8.48 1.38
C GLN A 174 -1.55 8.29 -0.14
N ALA A 175 -1.78 7.04 -0.56
CA ALA A 175 -1.98 6.69 -1.96
C ALA A 175 -3.22 7.38 -2.57
N SER A 176 -3.03 7.94 -3.76
CA SER A 176 -4.12 8.44 -4.61
C SER A 176 -5.00 7.30 -5.14
N VAL A 177 -6.14 7.63 -5.76
CA VAL A 177 -6.97 6.61 -6.44
C VAL A 177 -6.18 5.88 -7.52
N ILE A 178 -5.34 6.60 -8.28
CA ILE A 178 -4.51 6.00 -9.33
C ILE A 178 -3.49 5.05 -8.69
N GLY A 179 -2.84 5.45 -7.60
CA GLY A 179 -1.90 4.58 -6.88
C GLY A 179 -2.56 3.34 -6.29
N ARG A 180 -3.79 3.47 -5.75
CA ARG A 180 -4.56 2.31 -5.26
C ARG A 180 -4.98 1.38 -6.39
N LEU A 181 -5.37 1.92 -7.55
CA LEU A 181 -5.69 1.12 -8.73
C LEU A 181 -4.45 0.39 -9.26
N GLN A 182 -3.30 1.07 -9.35
CA GLN A 182 -2.02 0.44 -9.68
C GLN A 182 -1.74 -0.75 -8.75
N PHE A 183 -1.78 -0.52 -7.43
CA PHE A 183 -1.51 -1.57 -6.45
C PHE A 183 -2.52 -2.73 -6.52
N PHE A 184 -3.80 -2.43 -6.75
CA PHE A 184 -4.82 -3.45 -6.99
C PHE A 184 -4.51 -4.30 -8.22
N PHE A 185 -4.18 -3.68 -9.36
CA PHE A 185 -3.83 -4.43 -10.57
C PHE A 185 -2.56 -5.26 -10.39
N TRP A 186 -1.57 -4.74 -9.66
CA TRP A 186 -0.35 -5.48 -9.33
C TRP A 186 -0.67 -6.74 -8.51
N THR A 187 -1.32 -6.56 -7.36
CA THR A 187 -1.60 -7.65 -6.40
C THR A 187 -2.56 -8.67 -6.98
N ALA A 188 -3.61 -8.25 -7.70
CA ALA A 188 -4.52 -9.16 -8.38
C ALA A 188 -3.85 -9.88 -9.55
N GLY A 189 -3.00 -9.20 -10.34
CA GLY A 189 -2.22 -9.82 -11.41
C GLY A 189 -1.34 -10.94 -10.89
N TYR A 190 -0.55 -10.68 -9.84
CA TYR A 190 0.25 -11.71 -9.18
C TYR A 190 -0.60 -12.82 -8.56
N GLY A 191 -1.71 -12.47 -7.92
CA GLY A 191 -2.64 -13.44 -7.33
C GLY A 191 -3.19 -14.41 -8.39
N PHE A 192 -3.63 -13.92 -9.54
CA PHE A 192 -4.12 -14.76 -10.63
C PHE A 192 -3.02 -15.65 -11.22
N LEU A 193 -1.83 -15.11 -11.46
CA LEU A 193 -0.69 -15.87 -11.98
C LEU A 193 -0.26 -16.99 -11.03
N LEU A 194 -0.12 -16.70 -9.73
CA LEU A 194 0.26 -17.69 -8.72
C LEU A 194 -0.83 -18.75 -8.52
N THR A 195 -2.10 -18.35 -8.56
CA THR A 195 -3.24 -19.30 -8.49
C THR A 195 -3.29 -20.20 -9.73
N ALA A 196 -2.91 -19.68 -10.90
CA ALA A 196 -2.86 -20.46 -12.13
C ALA A 196 -1.90 -21.65 -12.05
N VAL A 197 -0.80 -21.54 -11.28
CA VAL A 197 0.12 -22.66 -11.01
C VAL A 197 -0.60 -23.82 -10.33
N ILE A 198 -1.48 -23.52 -9.37
CA ILE A 198 -2.19 -24.53 -8.58
C ILE A 198 -3.34 -25.14 -9.39
N MET A 199 -4.12 -24.29 -10.07
CA MET A 199 -5.34 -24.72 -10.76
C MET A 199 -5.09 -25.23 -12.19
N SER A 200 -3.90 -24.99 -12.74
CA SER A 200 -3.53 -25.33 -14.13
C SER A 200 -4.52 -24.76 -15.17
N GLN A 201 -5.07 -23.57 -14.93
CA GLN A 201 -6.05 -22.94 -15.81
C GLN A 201 -5.43 -21.80 -16.64
N GLN A 202 -5.47 -21.96 -17.97
CA GLN A 202 -4.96 -20.95 -18.91
C GLN A 202 -5.69 -19.61 -18.81
N LEU A 203 -6.98 -19.62 -18.46
CA LEU A 203 -7.77 -18.39 -18.29
C LEU A 203 -7.19 -17.51 -17.18
N LEU A 204 -6.75 -18.10 -16.06
CA LEU A 204 -6.14 -17.36 -14.95
C LEU A 204 -4.81 -16.72 -15.36
N VAL A 205 -4.01 -17.41 -16.18
CA VAL A 205 -2.78 -16.84 -16.76
C VAL A 205 -3.10 -15.62 -17.62
N SER A 206 -4.08 -15.75 -18.52
CA SER A 206 -4.50 -14.63 -19.39
C SER A 206 -5.02 -13.44 -18.59
N ILE A 207 -5.87 -13.67 -17.58
CA ILE A 207 -6.36 -12.61 -16.70
C ILE A 207 -5.20 -11.96 -15.94
N GLY A 208 -4.31 -12.77 -15.36
CA GLY A 208 -3.12 -12.28 -14.67
C GLY A 208 -2.27 -11.37 -15.54
N ASN A 209 -1.98 -11.77 -16.78
CA ASN A 209 -1.22 -10.96 -17.74
C ASN A 209 -1.93 -9.64 -18.11
N VAL A 210 -3.25 -9.66 -18.29
CA VAL A 210 -4.03 -8.42 -18.52
C VAL A 210 -3.89 -7.48 -17.34
N PHE A 211 -3.98 -8.00 -16.11
CA PHE A 211 -3.81 -7.20 -14.90
C PHE A 211 -2.40 -6.63 -14.77
N ILE A 212 -1.35 -7.36 -15.16
CA ILE A 212 0.02 -6.84 -15.20
C ILE A 212 0.18 -5.72 -16.24
N ILE A 213 -0.46 -5.83 -17.41
CA ILE A 213 -0.45 -4.73 -18.38
C ILE A 213 -1.15 -3.49 -17.81
N LEU A 214 -2.28 -3.67 -17.12
CA LEU A 214 -2.98 -2.58 -16.46
C LEU A 214 -2.14 -1.96 -15.34
N GLU A 215 -1.43 -2.78 -14.55
CA GLU A 215 -0.49 -2.30 -13.53
C GLU A 215 0.54 -1.35 -14.14
N ILE A 216 1.21 -1.75 -15.23
CA ILE A 216 2.23 -0.92 -15.91
C ILE A 216 1.63 0.41 -16.39
N ILE A 217 0.43 0.38 -16.97
CA ILE A 217 -0.27 1.59 -17.44
C ILE A 217 -0.59 2.51 -16.26
N PHE A 218 -1.14 1.97 -15.18
CA PHE A 218 -1.49 2.75 -13.99
C PHE A 218 -0.26 3.23 -13.23
N ALA A 219 0.86 2.51 -13.26
CA ALA A 219 2.14 2.95 -12.72
C ALA A 219 2.64 4.20 -13.46
N ALA A 220 2.55 4.22 -14.79
CA ALA A 220 2.89 5.40 -15.59
C ALA A 220 1.98 6.61 -15.24
N PHE A 221 0.67 6.40 -15.08
CA PHE A 221 -0.24 7.45 -14.64
C PHE A 221 0.04 7.94 -13.22
N ASN A 222 0.39 7.03 -12.30
CA ASN A 222 0.71 7.37 -10.92
C ASN A 222 2.00 8.19 -10.83
N ILE A 223 3.01 7.84 -11.64
CA ILE A 223 4.24 8.62 -11.79
C ILE A 223 3.91 10.03 -12.30
N LEU A 224 3.07 10.15 -13.34
CA LEU A 224 2.66 11.44 -13.88
C LEU A 224 1.89 12.29 -12.86
N GLU A 225 0.97 11.68 -12.11
CA GLU A 225 0.23 12.35 -11.04
C GLU A 225 1.17 12.84 -9.93
N SER A 226 2.09 11.97 -9.50
CA SER A 226 3.08 12.28 -8.45
C SER A 226 4.04 13.39 -8.89
N TYR A 227 4.47 13.36 -10.15
CA TYR A 227 5.31 14.41 -10.72
C TYR A 227 4.59 15.77 -10.80
N LYS A 228 3.31 15.78 -11.20
CA LYS A 228 2.48 17.00 -11.26
C LYS A 228 2.31 17.67 -9.90
N LYS A 229 2.26 16.90 -8.79
CA LYS A 229 2.19 17.45 -7.43
C LYS A 229 3.45 18.23 -7.03
N ILE A 230 4.57 17.99 -7.71
CA ILE A 230 5.87 18.61 -7.42
C ILE A 230 6.13 19.83 -8.33
N LEU A 231 5.51 19.88 -9.51
CA LEU A 231 5.62 21.03 -10.39
C LEU A 231 5.05 22.28 -9.68
N PRO A 232 5.77 23.41 -9.66
CA PRO A 232 5.17 24.67 -9.26
C PRO A 232 3.98 24.94 -10.16
N GLU A 233 2.84 25.36 -9.59
CA GLU A 233 1.69 25.83 -10.37
C GLU A 233 2.22 26.90 -11.32
N LEU A 234 2.24 26.58 -12.63
CA LEU A 234 2.59 27.58 -13.64
C LEU A 234 1.52 28.67 -13.57
N PRO A 235 1.93 29.95 -13.46
CA PRO A 235 1.01 31.08 -13.36
C PRO A 235 0.10 31.22 -14.59
#